data_AF-A0A940Z1X1-F1
#
_entry.id   AF-A0A940Z1X1-F1
#
_cell.length_a   1.000
_cell.length_b   1.000
_cell.length_c   1.000
_cell.angle_alpha   90.00
_cell.angle_beta   90.00
_cell.angle_gamma   90.00
#
_symmetry.space_group_name_H-M   'P 1'
#
loop_
_entity.id
_entity.type
_entity.pdbx_description
1 polymer ?
#
loop_
_entity_poly.entity_id
_entity_poly.type
_entity_poly.pdbx_seq_one_letter_code
_entity_poly.pdbx_strand_id
1 'polypeptide(L)'
;MGGGDKRKEKTMKKIVFVLFYLIIATGAVVNAAQKDLEVKGKKLTSQKPPFTLTLPSDFNLIHSFSQENPGESSLTRAYFFIKTKGKQVEEMLILQVADKTNPQAGPMTAAPLKPYTEKRLYSKGKVKRGELEMDTLIQLMAWNPDASSLQPIVKKGFVIPSSWALQGQFLFLYLGEHAVFFRYSKSVNSFGMKVSEKGEDWEKGRISENEKKIYETFQKSFKEMIDSVQIKN
;
A
#
# COMPACT_ATOMS: atom_id res chain seq x y z
N MET A 1 -51.93 11.04 48.91
CA MET A 1 -50.73 11.67 48.30
C MET A 1 -49.84 10.57 47.75
N GLY A 2 -49.48 10.58 46.46
CA GLY A 2 -48.57 9.56 45.91
C GLY A 2 -48.70 9.25 44.41
N GLY A 3 -48.91 10.25 43.55
CA GLY A 3 -49.06 10.03 42.09
C GLY A 3 -48.09 10.81 41.20
N GLY A 4 -47.39 11.82 41.73
CA GLY A 4 -46.57 12.74 40.93
C GLY A 4 -45.19 12.20 40.54
N ASP A 5 -44.62 11.31 41.35
CA ASP A 5 -43.20 10.95 41.25
C ASP A 5 -42.91 9.92 40.14
N LYS A 6 -43.78 8.91 40.00
CA LYS A 6 -43.64 7.87 38.97
C LYS A 6 -43.76 8.41 37.54
N ARG A 7 -44.45 9.54 37.34
CA ARG A 7 -44.65 10.14 36.00
C ARG A 7 -43.42 10.90 35.53
N LYS A 8 -42.69 11.54 36.46
CA LYS A 8 -41.42 12.23 36.16
C LYS A 8 -40.31 11.23 35.85
N GLU A 9 -40.23 10.14 36.63
CA GLU A 9 -39.24 9.08 36.43
C GLU A 9 -39.39 8.39 35.07
N LYS A 10 -40.63 8.10 34.64
CA LYS A 10 -40.92 7.46 33.34
C LYS A 10 -40.57 8.36 32.16
N THR A 11 -40.72 9.67 32.32
CA THR A 11 -40.37 10.68 31.30
C THR A 11 -38.86 10.84 31.19
N MET A 12 -38.14 10.87 32.33
CA MET A 12 -36.68 10.97 32.36
C MET A 12 -36.00 9.72 31.78
N LYS A 13 -36.51 8.51 32.05
CA LYS A 13 -36.05 7.27 31.42
C LYS A 13 -36.18 7.28 29.90
N LYS A 14 -37.28 7.82 29.35
CA LYS A 14 -37.47 7.96 27.89
C LYS A 14 -36.49 8.95 27.28
N ILE A 15 -36.23 10.08 27.92
CA ILE A 15 -35.27 11.09 27.45
C ILE A 15 -33.85 10.51 27.42
N VAL A 16 -33.45 9.77 28.45
CA VAL A 16 -32.14 9.10 28.50
C VAL A 16 -32.02 8.04 27.40
N PHE A 17 -33.06 7.25 27.15
CA PHE A 17 -33.06 6.27 26.05
C PHE A 17 -32.96 6.93 24.67
N VAL A 18 -33.68 8.04 24.45
CA VAL A 18 -33.61 8.80 23.19
C VAL A 18 -32.23 9.41 22.99
N LEU A 19 -31.62 9.98 24.04
CA LEU A 19 -30.25 10.51 23.99
C LEU A 19 -29.23 9.40 23.73
N PHE A 20 -29.39 8.22 24.33
CA PHE A 20 -28.50 7.09 24.10
C PHE A 20 -28.58 6.58 22.66
N TYR A 21 -29.78 6.49 22.09
CA TYR A 21 -29.97 6.16 20.67
C TYR A 21 -29.44 7.25 19.74
N LEU A 22 -29.59 8.53 20.09
CA LEU A 22 -29.03 9.63 19.31
C LEU A 22 -27.50 9.57 19.29
N ILE A 23 -26.86 9.27 20.44
CA ILE A 23 -25.41 9.11 20.55
C ILE A 23 -24.91 7.90 19.75
N ILE A 24 -25.62 6.76 19.80
CA ILE A 24 -25.29 5.58 18.98
C ILE A 24 -25.48 5.89 17.49
N ALA A 25 -26.55 6.60 17.13
CA ALA A 25 -26.82 6.99 15.75
C ALA A 25 -25.78 8.00 15.21
N THR A 26 -25.36 8.99 16.01
CA THR A 26 -24.28 9.92 15.63
C THR A 26 -22.91 9.27 15.65
N GLY A 27 -22.67 8.29 16.54
CA GLY A 27 -21.43 7.51 16.58
C GLY A 27 -21.25 6.61 15.34
N ALA A 28 -22.35 6.18 14.72
CA ALA A 28 -22.31 5.40 13.48
C ALA A 28 -21.94 6.24 12.24
N VAL A 29 -22.15 7.55 12.25
CA VAL A 29 -21.83 8.44 11.11
C VAL A 29 -20.33 8.78 11.04
N VAL A 30 -19.57 8.54 12.11
CA VAL A 30 -18.11 8.79 12.14
C VAL A 30 -17.30 7.72 11.38
N ASN A 31 -17.93 6.62 10.93
CA ASN A 31 -17.28 5.59 10.10
C ASN A 31 -17.36 5.86 8.59
N ALA A 32 -17.90 6.99 8.12
CA ALA A 32 -17.97 7.29 6.68
C ALA A 32 -16.60 7.57 6.01
N ALA A 33 -15.50 7.66 6.78
CA ALA A 33 -14.13 7.67 6.25
C ALA A 33 -13.62 6.27 5.84
N GLN A 34 -14.46 5.24 5.98
CA GLN A 34 -14.24 3.87 5.52
C GLN A 34 -14.60 3.75 4.03
N LYS A 35 -13.72 3.63 3.06
CA LYS A 35 -12.26 3.57 2.97
C LYS A 35 -11.95 4.05 1.54
N ASP A 36 -11.13 5.08 1.36
CA ASP A 36 -10.63 5.46 0.01
C ASP A 36 -9.91 4.30 -0.69
N LEU A 37 -9.49 3.28 0.07
CA LEU A 37 -8.76 2.13 -0.39
C LEU A 37 -9.23 0.84 0.32
N GLU A 38 -9.67 -0.13 -0.45
CA GLU A 38 -10.13 -1.44 0.04
C GLU A 38 -9.35 -2.58 -0.60
N VAL A 39 -9.03 -3.61 0.20
CA VAL A 39 -8.50 -4.89 -0.30
C VAL A 39 -9.47 -6.01 0.08
N LYS A 40 -10.00 -6.71 -0.92
CA LYS A 40 -10.85 -7.90 -0.77
C LYS A 40 -10.21 -9.07 -1.50
N GLY A 41 -9.67 -10.02 -0.74
CA GLY A 41 -8.78 -11.04 -1.28
C GLY A 41 -7.62 -10.38 -2.03
N LYS A 42 -7.37 -10.81 -3.28
CA LYS A 42 -6.36 -10.22 -4.15
C LYS A 42 -6.79 -8.92 -4.83
N LYS A 43 -8.04 -8.46 -4.69
CA LYS A 43 -8.51 -7.25 -5.39
C LYS A 43 -8.28 -6.02 -4.53
N LEU A 44 -7.47 -5.08 -5.01
CA LEU A 44 -7.32 -3.73 -4.45
C LEU A 44 -8.22 -2.77 -5.24
N THR A 45 -9.02 -2.00 -4.52
CA THR A 45 -9.92 -0.99 -5.07
C THR A 45 -9.64 0.33 -4.38
N SER A 46 -9.28 1.35 -5.16
CA SER A 46 -9.18 2.73 -4.73
C SER A 46 -10.38 3.50 -5.26
N GLN A 47 -10.96 4.34 -4.40
CA GLN A 47 -12.01 5.29 -4.77
C GLN A 47 -11.43 6.66 -5.12
N LYS A 48 -10.24 6.99 -4.59
CA LYS A 48 -9.56 8.26 -4.83
C LYS A 48 -8.05 8.04 -4.99
N PRO A 49 -7.49 8.14 -6.20
CA PRO A 49 -8.21 8.14 -7.48
C PRO A 49 -8.94 6.80 -7.72
N PRO A 50 -9.99 6.79 -8.55
CA PRO A 50 -10.76 5.59 -8.82
C PRO A 50 -9.98 4.62 -9.73
N PHE A 51 -9.49 3.53 -9.15
CA PHE A 51 -8.84 2.45 -9.89
C PHE A 51 -8.98 1.11 -9.17
N THR A 52 -8.75 0.02 -9.89
CA THR A 52 -8.61 -1.32 -9.30
C THR A 52 -7.39 -2.03 -9.86
N LEU A 53 -6.85 -2.97 -9.10
CA LEU A 53 -5.82 -3.90 -9.56
C LEU A 53 -5.90 -5.23 -8.80
N THR A 54 -5.26 -6.24 -9.37
CA THR A 54 -5.10 -7.57 -8.79
C THR A 54 -3.71 -7.69 -8.19
N LEU A 55 -3.66 -7.93 -6.88
CA LEU A 55 -2.46 -8.21 -6.10
C LEU A 55 -1.97 -9.64 -6.35
N PRO A 56 -0.65 -9.90 -6.23
CA PRO A 56 -0.10 -11.24 -6.40
C PRO A 56 -0.57 -12.22 -5.31
N SER A 57 -0.86 -11.70 -4.12
CA SER A 57 -1.25 -12.44 -2.92
C SER A 57 -2.35 -11.71 -2.15
N ASP A 58 -2.92 -12.36 -1.13
CA ASP A 58 -3.77 -11.70 -0.15
C ASP A 58 -2.89 -10.93 0.85
N PHE A 59 -3.21 -9.65 1.04
CA PHE A 59 -2.46 -8.75 1.90
C PHE A 59 -3.32 -8.17 3.01
N ASN A 60 -2.71 -7.94 4.17
CA ASN A 60 -3.33 -7.22 5.28
C ASN A 60 -2.82 -5.78 5.34
N LEU A 61 -3.73 -4.82 5.38
CA LEU A 61 -3.39 -3.42 5.70
C LEU A 61 -2.97 -3.35 7.17
N ILE A 62 -1.71 -3.02 7.43
CA ILE A 62 -1.19 -2.92 8.80
C ILE A 62 -1.08 -1.48 9.26
N HIS A 63 -0.91 -0.50 8.37
CA HIS A 63 -0.71 0.89 8.75
C HIS A 63 -1.06 1.79 7.58
N SER A 64 -1.53 2.99 7.91
CA SER A 64 -1.73 4.06 6.96
C SER A 64 -1.45 5.39 7.65
N PHE A 65 -0.94 6.34 6.89
CA PHE A 65 -0.77 7.72 7.34
C PHE A 65 -0.99 8.69 6.19
N SER A 66 -1.11 9.97 6.53
CA SER A 66 -1.19 11.05 5.55
C SER A 66 -0.24 12.16 5.94
N GLN A 67 0.40 12.78 4.95
CA GLN A 67 1.38 13.84 5.13
C GLN A 67 1.18 14.92 4.08
N GLU A 68 1.05 16.16 4.51
CA GLU A 68 1.04 17.32 3.62
C GLU A 68 2.47 17.63 3.12
N ASN A 69 2.57 17.99 1.84
CA ASN A 69 3.78 18.51 1.21
C ASN A 69 3.46 19.89 0.60
N PRO A 70 3.46 20.97 1.41
CA PRO A 70 3.07 22.30 0.93
C PRO A 70 3.90 22.80 -0.25
N GLY A 71 5.21 22.48 -0.28
CA GLY A 71 6.10 22.83 -1.40
C GLY A 71 5.75 22.18 -2.73
N GLU A 72 5.01 21.07 -2.71
CA GLU A 72 4.54 20.36 -3.89
C GLU A 72 3.04 20.58 -4.15
N SER A 73 2.36 21.40 -3.33
CA SER A 73 0.91 21.54 -3.33
C SER A 73 0.19 20.18 -3.33
N SER A 74 0.64 19.26 -2.47
CA SER A 74 0.13 17.89 -2.43
C SER A 74 -0.10 17.37 -1.01
N LEU A 75 -0.99 16.38 -0.88
CA LEU A 75 -1.21 15.56 0.30
C LEU A 75 -0.90 14.12 -0.08
N THR A 76 0.08 13.49 0.56
CA THR A 76 0.41 12.08 0.32
C THR A 76 -0.23 11.18 1.35
N ARG A 77 -1.08 10.26 0.89
CA ARG A 77 -1.61 9.14 1.67
C ARG A 77 -0.76 7.90 1.41
N ALA A 78 -0.27 7.27 2.47
CA ALA A 78 0.55 6.05 2.39
C ALA A 78 -0.15 4.89 3.09
N TYR A 79 -0.14 3.73 2.45
CA TYR A 79 -0.76 2.49 2.92
C TYR A 79 0.25 1.37 2.89
N PHE A 80 0.38 0.66 4.01
CA PHE A 80 1.34 -0.42 4.21
C PHE A 80 0.59 -1.73 4.35
N PHE A 81 0.89 -2.62 3.42
CA PHE A 81 0.30 -3.94 3.31
C PHE A 81 1.38 -5.00 3.47
N ILE A 82 1.09 -6.05 4.22
CA ILE A 82 2.00 -7.18 4.36
C ILE A 82 1.28 -8.52 4.22
N LYS A 83 2.01 -9.51 3.75
CA LYS A 83 1.70 -10.93 3.88
C LYS A 83 2.78 -11.55 4.75
N THR A 84 2.37 -12.39 5.70
CA THR A 84 3.29 -12.98 6.66
C THR A 84 3.20 -14.49 6.68
N LYS A 85 4.31 -15.11 7.09
CA LYS A 85 4.36 -16.50 7.55
C LYS A 85 4.68 -16.48 9.04
N GLY A 86 3.67 -16.77 9.86
CA GLY A 86 3.71 -16.43 11.29
C GLY A 86 3.85 -14.92 11.46
N LYS A 87 4.88 -14.48 12.20
CA LYS A 87 5.18 -13.06 12.41
C LYS A 87 6.15 -12.47 11.38
N GLN A 88 6.77 -13.30 10.55
CA GLN A 88 7.76 -12.84 9.57
C GLN A 88 7.09 -12.34 8.30
N VAL A 89 7.49 -11.17 7.82
CA VAL A 89 7.04 -10.60 6.54
C VAL A 89 7.65 -11.39 5.38
N GLU A 90 6.80 -11.89 4.48
CA GLU A 90 7.22 -12.55 3.23
C GLU A 90 7.07 -11.63 2.03
N GLU A 91 5.96 -10.89 1.99
CA GLU A 91 5.65 -9.92 0.95
C GLU A 91 5.21 -8.60 1.60
N MET A 92 5.62 -7.49 0.99
CA MET A 92 5.27 -6.15 1.42
C MET A 92 4.80 -5.35 0.21
N LEU A 93 3.72 -4.61 0.38
CA LEU A 93 3.22 -3.65 -0.61
C LEU A 93 3.05 -2.30 0.07
N ILE A 94 3.69 -1.27 -0.48
CA ILE A 94 3.49 0.12 -0.09
C ILE A 94 2.79 0.80 -1.26
N LEU A 95 1.62 1.36 -0.99
CA LEU A 95 0.89 2.23 -1.92
C LEU A 95 0.95 3.65 -1.39
N GLN A 96 1.41 4.58 -2.22
CA GLN A 96 1.35 6.00 -1.96
C GLN A 96 0.48 6.67 -3.01
N VAL A 97 -0.43 7.51 -2.57
CA VAL A 97 -1.25 8.36 -3.43
C VAL A 97 -0.99 9.79 -3.01
N ALA A 98 -0.37 10.57 -3.89
CA ALA A 98 -0.26 12.00 -3.71
C ALA A 98 -1.44 12.67 -4.43
N ASP A 99 -2.25 13.41 -3.68
CA ASP A 99 -3.39 14.17 -4.16
C ASP A 99 -3.00 15.64 -4.27
N LYS A 100 -3.33 16.28 -5.39
CA LYS A 100 -3.18 17.74 -5.54
C LYS A 100 -4.08 18.48 -4.55
N THR A 101 -3.53 19.46 -3.84
CA THR A 101 -4.25 20.25 -2.83
C THR A 101 -4.59 21.66 -3.29
N ASN A 102 -3.87 22.19 -4.28
CA ASN A 102 -4.16 23.49 -4.89
C ASN A 102 -4.74 23.29 -6.31
N PRO A 103 -6.05 23.54 -6.53
CA PRO A 103 -6.66 23.41 -7.85
C PRO A 103 -6.05 24.31 -8.92
N GLN A 104 -5.47 25.45 -8.52
CA GLN A 104 -4.83 26.42 -9.43
C GLN A 104 -3.41 26.01 -9.83
N ALA A 105 -2.81 25.02 -9.16
CA ALA A 105 -1.53 24.47 -9.59
C ALA A 105 -1.71 23.74 -10.93
N GLY A 106 -0.63 23.64 -11.70
CA GLY A 106 -0.62 22.81 -12.91
C GLY A 106 -0.91 21.33 -12.63
N PRO A 107 -0.92 20.49 -13.68
CA PRO A 107 -1.00 19.04 -13.50
C PRO A 107 0.14 18.55 -12.59
N MET A 108 -0.16 17.56 -11.75
CA MET A 108 0.84 16.88 -10.96
C MET A 108 1.92 16.30 -11.87
N THR A 109 3.17 16.47 -11.45
CA THR A 109 4.32 15.81 -12.05
C THR A 109 4.91 14.87 -11.02
N ALA A 110 5.58 13.82 -11.49
CA ALA A 110 6.27 12.90 -10.62
C ALA A 110 7.69 12.68 -11.12
N ALA A 111 8.65 12.67 -10.20
CA ALA A 111 10.02 12.39 -10.54
C ALA A 111 10.15 10.92 -11.04
N PRO A 112 11.03 10.65 -12.01
CA PRO A 112 11.26 9.28 -12.46
C PRO A 112 11.68 8.36 -11.31
N LEU A 113 11.28 7.09 -11.40
CA LEU A 113 11.67 6.09 -10.41
C LEU A 113 13.19 6.01 -10.25
N LYS A 114 13.67 6.19 -9.02
CA LYS A 114 15.07 6.07 -8.66
C LYS A 114 15.33 4.68 -8.04
N PRO A 115 16.33 3.93 -8.55
CA PRO A 115 16.81 2.76 -7.83
C PRO A 115 17.42 3.22 -6.51
N TYR A 116 17.44 2.33 -5.53
CA TYR A 116 18.23 2.57 -4.34
C TYR A 116 19.72 2.30 -4.64
N THR A 117 20.62 3.11 -4.07
CA THR A 117 22.04 3.18 -4.45
C THR A 117 22.81 1.88 -4.24
N GLU A 118 22.51 1.12 -3.19
CA GLU A 118 23.28 -0.08 -2.78
C GLU A 118 22.82 -1.37 -3.47
N LYS A 119 22.03 -1.27 -4.54
CA LYS A 119 21.11 -2.33 -4.96
C LYS A 119 21.16 -2.61 -6.45
N ARG A 120 20.94 -3.87 -6.84
CA ARG A 120 21.04 -4.30 -8.23
C ARG A 120 19.77 -3.99 -9.01
N LEU A 121 19.90 -3.16 -10.04
CA LEU A 121 18.81 -2.87 -10.98
C LEU A 121 18.70 -3.98 -12.05
N TYR A 122 17.53 -4.59 -12.18
CA TYR A 122 17.24 -5.58 -13.23
C TYR A 122 16.56 -4.96 -14.44
N SER A 123 15.54 -4.14 -14.19
CA SER A 123 14.78 -3.49 -15.25
C SER A 123 14.37 -2.10 -14.80
N LYS A 124 14.33 -1.18 -15.75
CA LYS A 124 13.74 0.15 -15.62
C LYS A 124 13.22 0.54 -16.99
N GLY A 125 12.01 1.06 -17.04
CA GLY A 125 11.39 1.46 -18.30
C GLY A 125 9.99 1.98 -18.11
N LYS A 126 9.31 2.18 -19.22
CA LYS A 126 7.92 2.65 -19.26
C LYS A 126 7.03 1.57 -19.84
N VAL A 127 5.83 1.44 -19.30
CA VAL A 127 4.76 0.60 -19.85
C VAL A 127 3.60 1.51 -20.21
N LYS A 128 3.10 1.40 -21.45
CA LYS A 128 1.94 2.16 -21.92
C LYS A 128 0.75 1.22 -22.09
N ARG A 129 -0.39 1.58 -21.49
CA ARG A 129 -1.68 0.88 -21.64
C ARG A 129 -2.77 1.89 -21.94
N GLY A 130 -3.21 1.93 -23.20
CA GLY A 130 -4.10 2.98 -23.67
C GLY A 130 -3.45 4.36 -23.45
N GLU A 131 -4.14 5.22 -22.71
CA GLU A 131 -3.64 6.55 -22.33
C GLU A 131 -2.78 6.54 -21.06
N LEU A 132 -2.76 5.42 -20.32
CA LEU A 132 -2.01 5.31 -19.08
C LEU A 132 -0.55 4.96 -19.35
N GLU A 133 0.34 5.88 -19.03
CA GLU A 133 1.78 5.65 -19.03
C GLU A 133 2.24 5.40 -17.59
N MET A 134 2.99 4.30 -17.39
CA MET A 134 3.54 3.93 -16.10
C MET A 134 5.07 3.85 -16.17
N ASP A 135 5.75 4.55 -15.29
CA ASP A 135 7.14 4.27 -15.00
C ASP A 135 7.23 2.97 -14.21
N THR A 136 8.20 2.11 -14.53
CA THR A 136 8.41 0.80 -13.90
C THR A 136 9.88 0.55 -13.59
N LEU A 137 10.13 -0.19 -12.51
CA LEU A 137 11.48 -0.56 -12.07
C LEU A 137 11.45 -1.88 -11.29
N ILE A 138 12.36 -2.82 -11.59
CA ILE A 138 12.62 -4.01 -10.78
C ILE A 138 14.08 -4.02 -10.33
N GLN A 139 14.30 -4.25 -9.04
CA GLN A 139 15.63 -4.32 -8.44
C GLN A 139 15.71 -5.41 -7.37
N LEU A 140 16.91 -5.93 -7.13
CA LEU A 140 17.23 -6.70 -5.92
C LEU A 140 17.61 -5.75 -4.80
N MET A 141 17.14 -6.01 -3.59
CA MET A 141 17.53 -5.22 -2.44
C MET A 141 17.51 -5.94 -1.10
N ALA A 142 18.42 -5.58 -0.19
CA ALA A 142 18.35 -6.02 1.20
C ALA A 142 17.31 -5.20 1.95
N TRP A 143 16.33 -5.87 2.58
CA TRP A 143 15.42 -5.20 3.50
C TRP A 143 16.21 -4.66 4.71
N ASN A 144 15.95 -3.41 5.06
CA ASN A 144 16.52 -2.76 6.22
C ASN A 144 15.41 -2.59 7.27
N PRO A 145 15.29 -3.49 8.27
CA PRO A 145 14.26 -3.39 9.30
C PRO A 145 14.37 -2.12 10.15
N ASP A 146 15.55 -1.50 10.22
CA ASP A 146 15.82 -0.29 10.98
C ASP A 146 15.37 0.99 10.25
N ALA A 147 14.97 0.88 8.98
CA ALA A 147 14.45 2.02 8.23
C ALA A 147 13.24 2.64 8.95
N SER A 148 13.27 3.96 9.16
CA SER A 148 12.22 4.71 9.86
C SER A 148 10.82 4.48 9.25
N SER A 149 10.75 4.38 7.92
CA SER A 149 9.52 4.10 7.18
C SER A 149 8.91 2.72 7.44
N LEU A 150 9.69 1.77 7.96
CA LEU A 150 9.24 0.40 8.27
C LEU A 150 8.97 0.19 9.77
N GLN A 151 9.38 1.13 10.63
CA GLN A 151 9.11 1.07 12.07
C GLN A 151 7.63 0.86 12.43
N PRO A 152 6.64 1.40 11.71
CA PRO A 152 5.23 1.10 12.00
C PRO A 152 4.89 -0.40 11.90
N ILE A 153 5.54 -1.15 11.01
CA ILE A 153 5.37 -2.61 10.89
C ILE A 153 6.03 -3.31 12.08
N VAL A 154 7.28 -2.95 12.39
CA VAL A 154 8.06 -3.55 13.48
C VAL A 154 7.39 -3.32 14.84
N LYS A 155 6.92 -2.10 15.10
CA LYS A 155 6.20 -1.74 16.33
C LYS A 155 4.89 -2.51 16.52
N LYS A 156 4.30 -3.05 15.44
CA LYS A 156 3.13 -3.94 15.50
C LYS A 156 3.48 -5.41 15.76
N GLY A 157 4.76 -5.71 16.00
CA GLY A 157 5.24 -7.05 16.36
C GLY A 157 5.55 -7.96 15.18
N PHE A 158 5.61 -7.41 13.96
CA PHE A 158 6.03 -8.15 12.77
C PHE A 158 7.54 -8.07 12.59
N VAL A 159 8.13 -9.18 12.13
CA VAL A 159 9.56 -9.28 11.85
C VAL A 159 9.79 -9.06 10.35
N ILE A 160 10.50 -7.99 10.01
CA ILE A 160 11.01 -7.78 8.65
C ILE A 160 12.38 -8.44 8.60
N PRO A 161 12.59 -9.50 7.81
CA PRO A 161 13.88 -10.17 7.77
C PRO A 161 14.92 -9.25 7.13
N SER A 162 16.13 -9.25 7.68
CA SER A 162 17.31 -8.60 7.09
C SER A 162 17.89 -9.43 5.93
N SER A 163 17.03 -9.87 5.02
CA SER A 163 17.38 -10.71 3.87
C SER A 163 17.19 -9.94 2.56
N TRP A 164 17.70 -10.51 1.48
CA TRP A 164 17.38 -10.02 0.13
C TRP A 164 15.89 -10.15 -0.19
N ALA A 165 15.42 -9.20 -0.99
CA ALA A 165 14.08 -9.13 -1.53
C ALA A 165 14.14 -8.61 -2.97
N LEU A 166 13.31 -9.17 -3.84
CA LEU A 166 13.02 -8.55 -5.13
C LEU A 166 11.97 -7.47 -4.92
N GLN A 167 12.22 -6.29 -5.47
CA GLN A 167 11.32 -5.14 -5.39
C GLN A 167 10.96 -4.66 -6.78
N GLY A 168 9.66 -4.61 -7.06
CA GLY A 168 9.05 -3.96 -8.20
C GLY A 168 8.45 -2.63 -7.77
N GLN A 169 8.63 -1.60 -8.59
CA GLN A 169 8.04 -0.28 -8.40
C GLN A 169 7.32 0.12 -9.68
N PHE A 170 6.13 0.69 -9.56
CA PHE A 170 5.49 1.37 -10.68
C PHE A 170 4.75 2.62 -10.23
N LEU A 171 4.71 3.60 -11.12
CA LEU A 171 4.21 4.95 -10.86
C LEU A 171 3.41 5.43 -12.07
N PHE A 172 2.24 6.01 -11.84
CA PHE A 172 1.46 6.66 -12.88
C PHE A 172 0.73 7.91 -12.37
N LEU A 173 0.39 8.80 -13.30
CA LEU A 173 -0.41 9.98 -13.02
C LEU A 173 -1.87 9.71 -13.40
N TYR A 174 -2.80 10.06 -12.53
CA TYR A 174 -4.23 9.95 -12.78
C TYR A 174 -4.80 11.33 -13.09
N LEU A 175 -5.15 11.56 -14.35
CA LEU A 175 -5.76 12.79 -14.87
C LEU A 175 -5.05 14.10 -14.45
N GLY A 176 -3.75 14.05 -14.15
CA GLY A 176 -2.99 15.19 -13.65
C GLY A 176 -3.35 15.64 -12.22
N GLU A 177 -4.24 14.95 -11.52
CA GLU A 177 -4.72 15.33 -10.18
C GLU A 177 -4.16 14.42 -9.08
N HIS A 178 -3.69 13.23 -9.45
CA HIS A 178 -3.06 12.31 -8.51
C HIS A 178 -1.79 11.69 -9.09
N ALA A 179 -0.80 11.45 -8.23
CA ALA A 179 0.30 10.54 -8.52
C ALA A 179 0.14 9.27 -7.68
N VAL A 180 0.09 8.11 -8.35
CA VAL A 180 -0.10 6.81 -7.70
C VAL A 180 1.18 6.00 -7.83
N PHE A 181 1.77 5.68 -6.68
CA PHE A 181 3.04 4.96 -6.59
C PHE A 181 2.86 3.65 -5.83
N PHE A 182 3.36 2.58 -6.42
CA PHE A 182 3.41 1.25 -5.84
C PHE A 182 4.84 0.78 -5.65
N ARG A 183 5.08 0.15 -4.51
CA ARG A 183 6.29 -0.62 -4.23
C ARG A 183 5.89 -1.98 -3.70
N TYR A 184 6.12 -3.01 -4.48
CA TYR A 184 5.91 -4.40 -4.12
C TYR A 184 7.26 -5.08 -3.88
N SER A 185 7.44 -5.70 -2.72
CA SER A 185 8.63 -6.44 -2.36
C SER A 185 8.29 -7.85 -1.93
N LYS A 186 9.12 -8.82 -2.32
CA LYS A 186 9.02 -10.21 -1.89
C LYS A 186 10.38 -10.74 -1.47
N SER A 187 10.47 -11.31 -0.26
CA SER A 187 11.69 -11.92 0.24
C SER A 187 12.14 -13.05 -0.69
N VAL A 188 13.43 -13.14 -0.99
CA VAL A 188 13.96 -14.22 -1.85
C VAL A 188 13.76 -15.61 -1.24
N ASN A 189 13.73 -15.69 0.09
CA ASN A 189 13.52 -16.94 0.83
C ASN A 189 12.07 -17.45 0.74
N SER A 190 11.12 -16.59 0.37
CA SER A 190 9.70 -16.96 0.24
C SER A 190 9.38 -17.72 -1.06
N PHE A 191 10.33 -17.84 -1.98
CA PHE A 191 10.16 -18.60 -3.22
C PHE A 191 10.39 -20.11 -3.06
N GLY A 192 10.86 -20.56 -1.88
CA GLY A 192 11.09 -21.99 -1.60
C GLY A 192 12.30 -22.59 -2.32
N MET A 193 13.13 -21.77 -2.97
CA MET A 193 14.38 -22.20 -3.61
C MET A 193 15.57 -21.79 -2.75
N LYS A 194 16.57 -22.67 -2.65
CA LYS A 194 17.85 -22.34 -2.00
C LYS A 194 18.60 -21.34 -2.87
N VAL A 195 18.97 -20.20 -2.28
CA VAL A 195 19.69 -19.10 -2.91
C VAL A 195 20.71 -18.52 -1.94
N SER A 196 21.66 -17.72 -2.44
CA SER A 196 22.60 -17.01 -1.58
C SER A 196 21.85 -15.99 -0.71
N GLU A 197 21.83 -16.23 0.61
CA GLU A 197 21.28 -15.29 1.59
C GLU A 197 22.15 -14.04 1.75
N LYS A 198 23.44 -14.16 1.37
CA LYS A 198 24.41 -13.05 1.40
C LYS A 198 24.35 -12.18 0.15
N GLY A 199 23.75 -12.67 -0.94
CA GLY A 199 23.59 -11.91 -2.17
C GLY A 199 24.81 -11.94 -3.09
N GLU A 200 25.84 -12.70 -2.72
CA GLU A 200 27.16 -12.73 -3.38
C GLU A 200 27.07 -13.13 -4.87
N ASP A 201 26.17 -14.05 -5.22
CA ASP A 201 26.00 -14.54 -6.60
C ASP A 201 24.93 -13.81 -7.41
N TRP A 202 24.28 -12.81 -6.82
CA TRP A 202 23.26 -12.04 -7.52
C TRP A 202 23.91 -10.93 -8.37
N GLU A 203 24.88 -11.26 -9.24
CA GLU A 203 25.56 -10.36 -10.18
C GLU A 203 24.97 -10.39 -11.61
N LYS A 204 25.13 -9.30 -12.38
CA LYS A 204 24.65 -9.17 -13.77
C LYS A 204 25.37 -10.15 -14.69
N GLY A 205 24.67 -11.21 -15.10
CA GLY A 205 25.19 -12.25 -16.01
C GLY A 205 25.65 -13.53 -15.31
N ARG A 206 25.65 -13.60 -13.97
CA ARG A 206 26.05 -14.78 -13.18
C ARG A 206 24.97 -15.24 -12.20
N ILE A 207 23.71 -15.08 -12.60
CA ILE A 207 22.59 -15.53 -11.77
C ILE A 207 22.55 -17.05 -11.81
N SER A 208 22.57 -17.72 -10.65
CA SER A 208 22.36 -19.17 -10.59
C SER A 208 20.97 -19.55 -11.13
N GLU A 209 20.77 -20.81 -11.53
CA GLU A 209 19.50 -21.24 -12.14
C GLU A 209 18.28 -20.93 -11.25
N ASN A 210 18.42 -21.12 -9.93
CA ASN A 210 17.36 -20.84 -8.96
C ASN A 210 17.05 -19.35 -8.84
N GLU A 211 18.09 -18.50 -8.74
CA GLU A 211 17.91 -17.05 -8.62
C GLU A 211 17.30 -16.46 -9.91
N LYS A 212 17.63 -17.04 -11.08
CA LYS A 212 17.02 -16.67 -12.36
C LYS A 212 15.53 -17.02 -12.37
N LYS A 213 15.19 -18.25 -11.96
CA LYS A 213 13.78 -18.68 -11.81
C LYS A 213 13.01 -17.79 -10.84
N ILE A 214 13.63 -17.38 -9.73
CA ILE A 214 13.04 -16.46 -8.74
C ILE A 214 12.77 -15.10 -9.38
N TYR A 215 13.75 -14.52 -10.08
CA TYR A 215 13.58 -13.26 -10.78
C TYR A 215 12.47 -13.33 -11.83
N GLU A 216 12.46 -14.36 -12.68
CA GLU A 216 11.45 -14.54 -13.73
C GLU A 216 10.05 -14.72 -13.13
N THR A 217 9.93 -15.49 -12.05
CA THR A 217 8.67 -15.66 -11.31
C THR A 217 8.18 -14.34 -10.74
N PHE A 218 9.07 -13.57 -10.09
CA PHE A 218 8.72 -12.25 -9.57
C PHE A 218 8.31 -11.29 -10.68
N GLN A 219 9.09 -11.22 -11.76
CA GLN A 219 8.83 -10.35 -12.90
C GLN A 219 7.47 -10.65 -13.52
N LYS A 220 7.13 -11.94 -13.68
CA LYS A 220 5.83 -12.37 -14.17
C LYS A 220 4.70 -11.85 -13.29
N SER A 221 4.73 -12.14 -11.98
CA SER A 221 3.67 -11.68 -11.06
C SER A 221 3.59 -10.15 -10.96
N PHE A 222 4.73 -9.46 -10.99
CA PHE A 222 4.77 -7.99 -10.98
C PHE A 222 4.15 -7.40 -12.24
N LYS A 223 4.44 -7.99 -13.41
CA LYS A 223 3.85 -7.59 -14.68
C LYS A 223 2.35 -7.87 -14.71
N GLU A 224 1.90 -9.03 -14.22
CA GLU A 224 0.48 -9.36 -14.09
C GLU A 224 -0.27 -8.34 -13.21
N MET A 225 0.34 -7.90 -12.11
CA MET A 225 -0.20 -6.85 -11.26
C MET A 225 -0.34 -5.52 -12.03
N ILE A 226 0.69 -5.08 -12.75
CA ILE A 226 0.64 -3.88 -13.61
C ILE A 226 -0.44 -4.02 -14.68
N ASP A 227 -0.48 -5.17 -15.35
CA ASP A 227 -1.40 -5.46 -16.45
C ASP A 227 -2.87 -5.51 -16.00
N SER A 228 -3.10 -5.74 -14.71
CA SER A 228 -4.44 -5.77 -14.10
C SER A 228 -4.98 -4.40 -13.68
N VAL A 229 -4.17 -3.33 -13.77
CA VAL A 229 -4.62 -1.98 -13.41
C VAL A 229 -5.75 -1.55 -14.35
N GLN A 230 -6.89 -1.22 -13.75
CA GLN A 230 -8.07 -0.71 -14.43
C GLN A 230 -8.40 0.66 -13.83
N ILE A 231 -8.36 1.69 -14.68
CA ILE A 231 -8.84 3.03 -14.36
C ILE A 231 -10.36 3.02 -14.44
N LYS A 232 -11.02 3.56 -13.42
CA LYS A 232 -12.48 3.70 -13.41
C LYS A 232 -12.81 5.17 -13.67
N ASN A 233 -13.45 5.45 -14.80
CA ASN A 233 -13.97 6.77 -15.12
C ASN A 233 -15.27 7.05 -14.35
#